data_AF-A0AAT9QSG7-F1
#
_entry.id   AF-A0AAT9QSG7-F1
#
_cell.length_a   1.000
_cell.length_b   1.000
_cell.length_c   1.000
_cell.angle_alpha   90.00
_cell.angle_beta   90.00
_cell.angle_gamma   90.00
#
_symmetry.space_group_name_H-M   'P 1'
#
loop_
_entity.id
_entity.type
_entity.pdbx_description
1 polymer ?
#
loop_
_entity_poly.entity_id
_entity_poly.type
_entity_poly.pdbx_seq_one_letter_code
_entity_poly.pdbx_strand_id
1 'polypeptide(L)'
;MELRIRNRYRLTVSAAILFFSPDTCAEYGRWGTRGWWNIPPGGEAHVLNTNNTWSYIYAEAADGTLWTDENGPRIYVRQEAFQSCLLIGDTQSRVVSTVKVRSGTVNLNPPTSAVTALPAAVSGQLEVSAPSPAGLTGRR
;
A
#
# COMPACT_ATOMS: atom_id res chain seq x y z
N MET A 1 21.91 -4.60 0.05
CA MET A 1 20.69 -4.24 -0.72
C MET A 1 19.80 -3.39 0.19
N GLU A 2 18.84 -2.66 -0.37
CA GLU A 2 17.89 -1.91 0.44
C GLU A 2 16.45 -2.15 -0.02
N LEU A 3 15.51 -2.04 0.90
CA LEU A 3 14.08 -2.12 0.65
C LEU A 3 13.48 -0.73 0.88
N ARG A 4 12.94 -0.15 -0.19
CA ARG A 4 12.22 1.10 -0.16
C ARG A 4 10.81 0.87 -0.65
N ILE A 5 9.85 1.51 0.00
CA ILE A 5 8.45 1.47 -0.42
C ILE A 5 8.09 2.87 -0.92
N ARG A 6 7.63 2.94 -2.16
CA ARG A 6 7.16 4.16 -2.79
C ARG A 6 5.65 4.10 -2.97
N ASN A 7 4.97 5.06 -2.36
CA ASN A 7 3.54 5.19 -2.47
C ASN A 7 3.16 5.89 -3.78
N ARG A 8 2.59 5.15 -4.73
CA ARG A 8 2.03 5.69 -5.98
C ARG A 8 0.51 5.81 -5.91
N TYR A 9 -0.08 5.52 -4.76
CA TYR A 9 -1.49 5.68 -4.48
C TYR A 9 -1.83 7.13 -4.10
N ARG A 10 -3.12 7.48 -4.21
CA ARG A 10 -3.61 8.84 -3.94
C ARG A 10 -3.82 9.13 -2.45
N LEU A 11 -3.78 8.10 -1.61
CA LEU A 11 -3.97 8.19 -0.16
C LEU A 11 -2.71 7.75 0.58
N THR A 12 -2.64 8.11 1.86
CA THR A 12 -1.60 7.60 2.77
C THR A 12 -1.71 6.09 2.89
N VAL A 13 -0.57 5.41 2.74
CA VAL A 13 -0.48 3.96 2.87
C VAL A 13 0.39 3.63 4.06
N SER A 14 -0.13 2.75 4.91
CA SER A 14 0.53 2.20 6.08
C SER A 14 1.12 0.85 5.69
N ALA A 15 2.44 0.70 5.80
CA ALA A 15 3.15 -0.51 5.41
C ALA A 15 3.80 -1.22 6.61
N ALA A 16 3.83 -2.55 6.54
CA ALA A 16 4.56 -3.43 7.43
C ALA A 16 5.39 -4.41 6.58
N ILE A 17 6.51 -4.89 7.10
CA ILE A 17 7.43 -5.76 6.36
C ILE A 17 7.80 -7.00 7.16
N LEU A 18 8.10 -8.05 6.41
CA LEU A 18 8.68 -9.29 6.87
C LEU A 18 10.04 -9.45 6.18
N PHE A 19 11.09 -9.45 6.98
CA PHE A 19 12.46 -9.51 6.52
C PHE A 19 13.19 -10.72 7.09
N PHE A 20 14.13 -11.25 6.32
CA PHE A 20 14.93 -12.38 6.76
C PHE A 20 15.96 -11.90 7.78
N SER A 21 15.86 -12.44 9.00
CA SER A 21 16.71 -12.09 10.14
C SER A 21 17.10 -13.38 10.88
N PRO A 22 18.05 -14.15 10.33
CA PRO A 22 18.45 -15.42 10.90
C PRO A 22 19.17 -15.26 12.24
N ASP A 23 19.80 -14.10 12.50
CA ASP A 23 20.58 -13.86 13.71
C ASP A 23 19.69 -13.57 14.93
N THR A 24 18.68 -12.70 14.77
CA THR A 24 17.78 -12.29 15.87
C THR A 24 16.54 -13.16 16.00
N CYS A 25 16.04 -13.74 14.90
CA CYS A 25 14.83 -14.56 14.89
C CYS A 25 15.13 -16.03 14.56
N ALA A 26 16.33 -16.51 14.87
CA ALA A 26 16.83 -17.85 14.51
C ALA A 26 15.82 -18.97 14.82
N GLU A 27 15.27 -18.95 16.04
CA GLU A 27 14.36 -19.97 16.58
C GLU A 27 12.89 -19.73 16.17
N TYR A 28 12.58 -18.55 15.66
CA TYR A 28 11.22 -18.10 15.35
C TYR A 28 10.94 -18.04 13.85
N GLY A 29 11.53 -18.98 13.11
CA GLY A 29 11.39 -19.09 11.66
C GLY A 29 12.40 -18.28 10.85
N ARG A 30 13.39 -17.61 11.48
CA ARG A 30 14.43 -16.78 10.84
C ARG A 30 13.90 -15.54 10.11
N TRP A 31 12.68 -15.13 10.40
CA TRP A 31 12.06 -13.94 9.83
C TRP A 31 11.63 -12.96 10.94
N GLY A 32 11.97 -11.69 10.76
CA GLY A 32 11.56 -10.57 11.58
C GLY A 32 10.41 -9.80 10.94
N THR A 33 9.47 -9.32 11.74
CA THR A 33 8.38 -8.44 11.32
C THR A 33 8.60 -7.03 11.88
N ARG A 34 8.29 -6.01 11.09
CA ARG A 34 8.37 -4.61 11.53
C ARG A 34 7.30 -3.76 10.86
N GLY A 35 6.83 -2.73 11.54
CA GLY A 35 5.83 -1.75 11.07
C GLY A 35 5.69 -0.60 12.08
N TRP A 36 4.91 0.46 11.86
CA TRP A 36 4.25 0.86 10.62
C TRP A 36 5.02 2.00 9.97
N TRP A 37 5.14 1.96 8.65
CA TRP A 37 5.57 3.13 7.86
C TRP A 37 4.35 3.77 7.24
N ASN A 38 4.01 4.97 7.71
CA ASN A 38 2.97 5.79 7.10
C ASN A 38 3.58 6.63 6.00
N ILE A 39 3.23 6.31 4.75
CA ILE A 39 3.83 6.90 3.56
C ILE A 39 2.78 7.80 2.92
N PRO A 40 2.97 9.14 2.89
CA PRO A 40 2.04 10.04 2.25
C PRO A 40 1.98 9.78 0.73
N PRO A 41 0.92 10.21 0.04
CA PRO A 41 0.79 10.02 -1.40
C PRO A 41 1.98 10.63 -2.16
N GLY A 42 2.59 9.86 -3.06
CA GLY A 42 3.80 10.25 -3.79
C GLY A 42 5.11 10.12 -3.00
N GLY A 43 5.02 9.82 -1.70
CA GLY A 43 6.17 9.65 -0.81
C GLY A 43 6.92 8.34 -1.00
N GLU A 44 8.12 8.30 -0.43
CA GLU A 44 8.95 7.09 -0.36
C GLU A 44 9.45 6.93 1.09
N ALA A 45 9.37 5.71 1.62
CA ALA A 45 9.95 5.36 2.89
C ALA A 45 11.06 4.33 2.70
N HIS A 46 12.23 4.62 3.26
CA HIS A 46 13.27 3.63 3.45
C HIS A 46 12.84 2.70 4.60
N VAL A 47 12.68 1.43 4.28
CA VAL A 47 12.16 0.46 5.24
C VAL A 47 13.30 -0.23 5.98
N LEU A 48 14.31 -0.70 5.25
CA LEU A 48 15.31 -1.63 5.77
C LEU A 48 16.49 -1.76 4.79
N ASN A 49 17.69 -1.92 5.33
CA ASN A 49 18.82 -2.48 4.59
C ASN A 49 18.88 -3.99 4.82
N THR A 50 18.79 -4.78 3.75
CA THR A 50 18.85 -6.24 3.80
C THR A 50 19.82 -6.77 2.76
N ASN A 51 20.44 -7.92 3.02
CA ASN A 51 21.23 -8.64 2.04
C ASN A 51 20.43 -9.77 1.35
N ASN A 52 19.16 -9.95 1.73
CA ASN A 52 18.28 -10.91 1.07
C ASN A 52 17.68 -10.30 -0.21
N THR A 53 17.56 -11.11 -1.26
CA THR A 53 16.94 -10.72 -2.54
C THR A 53 15.42 -10.62 -2.44
N TRP A 54 14.81 -11.38 -1.53
CA TRP A 54 13.36 -11.45 -1.36
C TRP A 54 12.96 -10.97 0.03
N SER A 55 11.92 -10.15 0.06
CA SER A 55 11.25 -9.68 1.28
C SER A 55 9.75 -9.84 1.10
N TYR A 56 8.98 -9.82 2.18
CA TYR A 56 7.52 -9.74 2.06
C TYR A 56 7.02 -8.45 2.69
N ILE A 57 5.98 -7.87 2.11
CA ILE A 57 5.39 -6.63 2.59
C ILE A 57 3.89 -6.79 2.74
N TYR A 58 3.33 -6.07 3.70
CA TYR A 58 1.92 -5.80 3.83
C TYR A 58 1.76 -4.29 3.69
N ALA A 59 0.78 -3.83 2.92
CA ALA A 59 0.43 -2.42 2.89
C ALA A 59 -1.08 -2.27 2.85
N GLU A 60 -1.57 -1.25 3.56
CA GLU A 60 -2.98 -0.87 3.57
C GLU A 60 -3.13 0.65 3.42
N ALA A 61 -4.05 1.06 2.55
CA ALA A 61 -4.43 2.45 2.42
C ALA A 61 -5.55 2.80 3.40
N ALA A 62 -5.70 4.09 3.67
CA ALA A 62 -6.75 4.61 4.55
C ALA A 62 -8.19 4.31 4.08
N ASP A 63 -8.40 4.00 2.80
CA ASP A 63 -9.69 3.60 2.23
C ASP A 63 -9.97 2.09 2.34
N GLY A 64 -9.05 1.31 2.92
CA GLY A 64 -9.15 -0.14 3.00
C GLY A 64 -8.57 -0.88 1.79
N THR A 65 -7.91 -0.20 0.84
CA THR A 65 -7.17 -0.87 -0.24
C THR A 65 -5.98 -1.63 0.33
N LEU A 66 -5.87 -2.91 0.00
CA LEU A 66 -4.84 -3.81 0.52
C LEU A 66 -3.89 -4.27 -0.57
N TRP A 67 -2.59 -4.29 -0.26
CA TRP A 67 -1.56 -4.94 -1.06
C TRP A 67 -1.11 -6.21 -0.35
N THR A 68 -1.81 -7.30 -0.65
CA THR A 68 -1.59 -8.62 -0.06
C THR A 68 -1.65 -9.69 -1.13
N ASP A 69 -1.03 -10.83 -0.86
CA ASP A 69 -1.17 -12.04 -1.68
C ASP A 69 -1.92 -13.09 -0.84
N GLU A 70 -2.96 -13.72 -1.40
CA GLU A 70 -3.75 -14.74 -0.70
C GLU A 70 -2.90 -15.96 -0.31
N ASN A 71 -1.89 -16.27 -1.12
CA ASN A 71 -0.97 -17.40 -0.95
C ASN A 71 0.32 -16.98 -0.21
N GLY A 72 0.39 -15.72 0.19
CA GLY A 72 1.54 -15.18 0.89
C GLY A 72 1.61 -15.63 2.35
N PRO A 73 2.80 -15.56 2.97
CA PRO A 73 2.95 -15.87 4.39
C PRO A 73 2.16 -14.87 5.23
N ARG A 74 1.49 -15.41 6.25
CA ARG A 74 0.71 -14.64 7.21
C ARG A 74 1.62 -14.15 8.32
N ILE A 75 1.49 -12.87 8.68
CA ILE A 75 2.27 -12.24 9.74
C ILE A 75 1.35 -11.63 10.79
N TYR A 76 1.85 -11.55 12.02
CA TYR A 76 1.22 -10.81 13.10
C TYR A 76 1.62 -9.34 13.03
N VAL A 77 0.65 -8.45 12.85
CA VAL A 77 0.87 -7.00 12.90
C VAL A 77 0.09 -6.41 14.07
N ARG A 78 0.66 -5.42 14.75
CA ARG A 78 -0.01 -4.67 15.82
C ARG A 78 -0.60 -3.38 15.26
N GLN A 79 -1.47 -2.71 16.00
CA GLN A 79 -2.03 -1.42 15.56
C GLN A 79 -1.02 -0.26 15.67
N GLU A 80 -0.10 -0.35 16.63
CA GLU A 80 1.01 0.59 16.82
C GLU A 80 2.27 0.13 16.09
N ALA A 81 3.28 1.00 15.98
CA ALA A 81 4.58 0.60 15.46
C ALA A 81 5.19 -0.54 16.29
N PHE A 82 5.70 -1.56 15.62
CA PHE A 82 6.16 -2.81 16.23
C PHE A 82 7.42 -3.32 15.54
N GLN A 83 8.21 -4.07 16.29
CA GLN A 83 9.35 -4.86 15.81
C GLN A 83 9.34 -6.18 16.57
N SER A 84 9.17 -7.30 15.87
CA SER A 84 9.08 -8.64 16.46
C SER A 84 9.59 -9.72 15.50
N CYS A 85 9.45 -10.99 15.87
CA CYS A 85 9.69 -12.13 14.98
C CYS A 85 8.38 -12.70 14.42
N LEU A 86 8.46 -13.40 13.28
CA LEU A 86 7.31 -13.94 12.54
C LEU A 86 6.36 -14.78 13.42
N LEU A 87 6.91 -15.60 14.31
CA LEU A 87 6.13 -16.52 15.16
C LEU A 87 5.77 -15.93 16.53
N ILE A 88 6.07 -14.65 16.78
CA ILE A 88 5.80 -13.98 18.05
C ILE A 88 4.67 -12.97 17.84
N GLY A 89 3.46 -13.37 18.24
CA GLY A 89 2.26 -12.53 18.27
C GLY A 89 1.67 -12.45 19.67
N ASP A 90 0.85 -11.42 19.92
CA ASP A 90 0.15 -11.19 21.18
C ASP A 90 -1.36 -11.08 20.92
N THR A 91 -2.16 -10.94 21.98
CA THR A 91 -3.62 -10.78 21.87
C THR A 91 -4.06 -9.52 21.11
N GLN A 92 -3.17 -8.54 20.97
CA GLN A 92 -3.38 -7.30 20.21
C GLN A 92 -2.92 -7.41 18.74
N SER A 93 -2.37 -8.55 18.33
CA SER A 93 -1.89 -8.75 16.97
C SER A 93 -3.02 -9.23 16.06
N ARG A 94 -3.16 -8.60 14.89
CA ARG A 94 -3.99 -9.10 13.79
C ARG A 94 -3.15 -9.89 12.80
N VAL A 95 -3.75 -10.93 12.22
CA VAL A 95 -3.10 -11.77 11.21
C VAL A 95 -3.40 -11.20 9.83
N VAL A 96 -2.35 -10.87 9.07
CA VAL A 96 -2.47 -10.34 7.71
C VAL A 96 -1.60 -11.12 6.74
N SER A 97 -2.05 -11.27 5.49
CA SER A 97 -1.26 -11.91 4.43
C SER A 97 -0.31 -10.91 3.79
N THR A 98 0.90 -11.33 3.48
CA THR A 98 1.92 -10.46 2.86
C THR A 98 2.12 -10.78 1.39
N VAL A 99 2.58 -9.83 0.58
CA VAL A 99 2.99 -10.07 -0.80
C VAL A 99 4.51 -10.19 -0.90
N LYS A 100 4.97 -11.16 -1.69
CA LYS A 100 6.40 -11.35 -1.97
C LYS A 100 6.91 -10.26 -2.90
N VAL A 101 7.97 -9.58 -2.48
CA VAL A 101 8.61 -8.53 -3.28
C VAL A 101 10.12 -8.76 -3.36
N ARG A 102 10.71 -8.25 -4.43
CA ARG A 102 12.16 -8.22 -4.55
C ARG A 102 12.69 -7.02 -3.76
N SER A 103 13.76 -7.23 -3.00
CA SER A 103 14.45 -6.16 -2.28
C SER A 103 14.94 -5.10 -3.27
N GLY A 104 14.47 -3.88 -3.09
CA GLY A 104 14.67 -2.73 -3.97
C GLY A 104 13.57 -1.69 -3.73
N THR A 105 13.29 -0.84 -4.72
CA THR A 105 12.14 0.08 -4.67
C THR A 105 10.86 -0.62 -5.10
N VAL A 106 9.96 -0.84 -4.14
CA VAL A 106 8.62 -1.39 -4.39
C VAL A 106 7.64 -0.25 -4.60
N ASN A 107 6.96 -0.25 -5.75
CA ASN A 107 5.93 0.74 -6.05
C ASN A 107 4.56 0.20 -5.64
N LEU A 108 3.92 0.85 -4.68
CA LEU A 108 2.52 0.60 -4.29
C LEU A 108 1.60 1.30 -5.30
N ASN A 109 1.45 0.67 -6.46
CA ASN A 109 0.52 1.10 -7.49
C ASN A 109 -0.91 0.71 -7.09
N PRO A 110 -1.96 1.45 -7.53
CA PRO A 110 -3.33 1.00 -7.33
C PRO A 110 -3.47 -0.47 -7.80
N PRO A 111 -3.97 -1.39 -6.95
CA PRO A 111 -4.15 -2.77 -7.38
C PRO A 111 -5.11 -2.76 -8.58
N THR A 112 -4.79 -3.51 -9.63
CA THR A 112 -5.56 -3.53 -10.88
C THR A 112 -7.03 -3.96 -10.68
N SER A 113 -7.37 -4.54 -9.52
CA SER A 113 -8.74 -4.86 -9.11
C SER A 113 -9.49 -3.72 -8.38
N ALA A 114 -8.86 -2.57 -8.14
CA ALA A 114 -9.51 -1.40 -7.53
C ALA A 114 -10.34 -0.56 -8.53
N VAL A 115 -10.75 -1.14 -9.66
CA VAL A 115 -11.75 -0.55 -10.57
C VAL A 115 -13.14 -1.05 -10.22
N THR A 116 -13.50 -1.24 -8.94
CA THR A 116 -14.90 -1.46 -8.55
C THR A 116 -15.16 -1.00 -7.12
N ALA A 117 -15.03 0.31 -6.89
CA ALA A 117 -15.80 0.98 -5.86
C ALA A 117 -16.07 2.40 -6.35
N LEU A 118 -16.98 2.53 -7.32
CA LEU A 118 -17.78 3.75 -7.40
C LEU A 118 -18.65 3.80 -6.13
N PRO A 119 -18.55 4.81 -5.27
CA PRO A 119 -19.75 5.24 -4.58
C PRO A 119 -20.61 5.99 -5.61
N ALA A 120 -21.75 5.39 -5.93
CA ALA A 120 -22.88 6.13 -6.48
C ALA A 120 -23.38 7.11 -5.41
N ALA A 121 -23.32 8.42 -5.67
CA ALA A 121 -24.31 9.43 -5.28
C ALA A 121 -23.80 10.85 -5.67
N VAL A 122 -24.36 11.43 -6.73
CA VAL A 122 -25.36 12.52 -6.69
C VAL A 122 -24.81 13.89 -6.28
N SER A 123 -24.59 14.74 -7.27
CA SER A 123 -25.18 16.08 -7.31
C SER A 123 -25.26 16.51 -8.77
N GLY A 124 -26.47 16.86 -9.19
CA GLY A 124 -26.79 17.10 -10.59
C GLY A 124 -26.06 18.28 -11.18
N GLN A 125 -25.79 18.19 -12.47
CA GLN A 125 -25.90 19.35 -13.36
C GLN A 125 -26.72 18.92 -14.57
N LEU A 126 -27.80 19.67 -14.73
CA LEU A 126 -28.70 19.67 -15.86
C LEU A 126 -27.95 19.65 -17.20
N GLU A 127 -28.60 18.96 -18.13
CA GLU A 127 -28.44 19.01 -19.57
C GLU A 127 -28.26 20.44 -20.11
N VAL A 128 -27.37 20.64 -21.08
CA VAL A 128 -27.72 20.91 -22.49
C VAL A 128 -26.48 21.30 -23.30
N SER A 129 -26.32 20.61 -24.42
CA SER A 129 -25.32 20.79 -25.46
C SER A 129 -25.35 22.18 -26.13
N ALA A 130 -24.17 22.64 -26.55
CA ALA A 130 -23.87 23.76 -27.45
C ALA A 130 -24.59 23.61 -28.84
N PRO A 131 -24.70 24.63 -29.75
CA PRO A 131 -23.59 25.51 -30.19
C PRO A 131 -23.94 26.99 -30.55
N SER A 132 -22.89 27.79 -30.74
CA SER A 132 -22.92 29.11 -31.39
C SER A 132 -23.52 29.06 -32.80
N PRO A 133 -24.08 30.19 -33.27
CA PRO A 133 -23.90 30.60 -34.66
C PRO A 133 -23.28 31.99 -34.79
N ALA A 134 -22.36 32.08 -35.74
CA ALA A 134 -21.74 33.31 -36.23
C ALA A 134 -22.70 34.12 -37.13
N GLY A 135 -22.53 35.44 -37.09
CA GLY A 135 -22.68 36.33 -38.25
C GLY A 135 -24.09 36.80 -38.61
N LEU A 136 -24.38 38.08 -38.36
CA LEU A 136 -25.27 38.90 -39.20
C LEU A 136 -24.79 40.36 -39.22
N THR A 137 -24.35 40.73 -40.42
CA THR A 137 -24.26 42.04 -41.06
C THR A 137 -25.34 43.07 -40.68
N GLY A 138 -24.95 44.35 -40.54
CA GLY A 138 -25.72 45.47 -41.12
C GLY A 138 -26.27 46.60 -40.22
N ARG A 139 -25.86 47.83 -40.55
CA ARG A 139 -26.53 49.15 -40.43
C ARG A 139 -26.62 49.86 -39.07
N ARG A 140 -25.85 50.95 -38.92
CA ARG A 140 -26.36 52.31 -38.68
C ARG A 140 -25.54 53.31 -39.51
#